data_AF-A0A526XMT4-F1
#
_entry.id   AF-A0A526XMT4-F1
#
_cell.length_a   1.000
_cell.length_b   1.000
_cell.length_c   1.000
_cell.angle_alpha   90.00
_cell.angle_beta   90.00
_cell.angle_gamma   90.00
#
_symmetry.space_group_name_H-M   'P 1'
#
loop_
_entity.id
_entity.type
_entity.pdbx_description
1 polymer ?
#
loop_
_entity_poly.entity_id
_entity_poly.type
_entity_poly.pdbx_seq_one_letter_code
_entity_poly.pdbx_strand_id
1 'polypeptide(L)' 'ASVALTAPEWAKFLFGQLVGGSHQVIIVWWVVFAVLIGFVLHKTRYGNWLFAMGGDRVSARNAGIPTNRMTIALFVL' A
#
# COMPACT_ATOMS: atom_id res chain seq x y z
N ALA A 1 5.42 39.41 -5.85
CA ALA A 1 3.96 39.21 -5.71
C ALA A 1 3.70 37.73 -5.53
N SER A 2 3.10 37.30 -4.41
CA SER A 2 2.67 35.91 -4.22
C SER A 2 1.39 35.70 -5.04
N VAL A 3 1.53 35.11 -6.22
CA VAL A 3 0.38 34.66 -7.00
C VAL A 3 -0.18 33.43 -6.29
N ALA A 4 -1.43 33.50 -5.84
CA ALA A 4 -2.10 32.34 -5.27
C ALA A 4 -2.25 31.28 -6.37
N LEU A 5 -1.57 30.14 -6.22
CA LEU A 5 -1.72 29.00 -7.09
C LEU A 5 -3.14 28.45 -6.90
N THR A 6 -4.04 28.77 -7.82
CA THR A 6 -5.36 28.13 -7.89
C THR A 6 -5.17 26.70 -8.35
N ALA A 7 -5.46 25.74 -7.48
CA ALA A 7 -5.42 24.33 -7.85
C ALA A 7 -6.41 24.09 -9.01
N PRO A 8 -6.03 23.30 -10.03
CA PRO A 8 -6.92 22.98 -11.13
C PRO A 8 -8.14 22.19 -10.61
N GLU A 9 -9.29 22.36 -11.27
CA GLU A 9 -10.59 21.83 -10.80
C GLU A 9 -10.59 20.31 -10.59
N TRP A 10 -9.86 19.56 -11.44
CA TRP A 10 -9.70 18.11 -11.27
C TRP A 10 -8.99 17.74 -9.95
N ALA A 11 -8.05 18.57 -9.48
CA ALA A 11 -7.31 18.30 -8.25
C ALA A 11 -8.17 18.59 -7.00
N LYS A 12 -8.98 19.66 -7.04
CA LYS A 12 -9.97 19.94 -6.00
C LYS A 12 -11.02 18.82 -5.90
N PHE A 13 -11.43 18.27 -7.04
CA PHE A 13 -12.34 17.13 -7.08
C PHE A 13 -11.72 15.87 -6.43
N LEU A 14 -10.48 15.53 -6.80
CA LEU A 14 -9.83 14.29 -6.33
C LEU A 14 -9.30 14.34 -4.89
N PHE A 15 -8.96 15.52 -4.36
CA PHE A 15 -8.29 15.65 -3.07
C PHE A 15 -8.95 16.66 -2.12
N GLY A 16 -9.74 17.60 -2.65
CA GLY A 16 -10.30 18.73 -1.89
C GLY A 16 -11.78 18.61 -1.53
N GLN A 17 -12.48 17.58 -2.01
CA GLN A 17 -13.89 17.38 -1.67
C GLN A 17 -14.08 16.67 -0.32
N LEU A 18 -15.20 16.96 0.34
CA LEU A 18 -15.69 16.20 1.48
C LEU A 18 -16.78 15.24 0.99
N VAL A 19 -16.56 13.95 1.20
CA VAL A 19 -17.54 12.90 0.95
C VAL A 19 -18.67 13.05 1.97
N GLY A 20 -19.90 13.27 1.48
CA GLY A 20 -21.10 13.42 2.31
C GLY A 20 -21.10 14.64 3.23
N GLY A 21 -20.26 15.65 2.97
CA GLY A 21 -20.19 16.90 3.74
C GLY A 21 -19.46 16.83 5.08
N SER A 22 -18.96 15.66 5.50
CA SER A 22 -18.28 15.50 6.80
C SER A 22 -16.96 14.71 6.75
N HIS A 23 -16.67 13.95 5.70
CA HIS A 23 -15.53 13.04 5.66
C HIS A 23 -14.57 13.42 4.52
N GLN A 24 -13.27 13.43 4.76
CA GLN A 24 -12.29 13.75 3.72
C GLN A 24 -12.21 12.65 2.65
N VAL A 25 -12.11 13.02 1.37
CA VAL A 25 -11.91 12.07 0.24
C VAL A 25 -10.67 11.18 0.42
N ILE A 26 -9.70 11.59 1.22
CA ILE A 26 -8.52 10.77 1.54
C ILE A 26 -8.87 9.39 2.12
N ILE A 27 -10.02 9.26 2.81
CA ILE A 27 -10.49 7.97 3.34
C ILE A 27 -10.75 6.97 2.19
N VAL A 28 -11.31 7.43 1.07
CA VAL A 28 -11.54 6.58 -0.11
C VAL A 28 -10.21 6.05 -0.64
N TRP A 29 -9.19 6.90 -0.72
CA TRP A 29 -7.85 6.49 -1.12
C TRP A 29 -7.22 5.49 -0.14
N TRP A 30 -7.41 5.67 1.16
CA TRP A 30 -6.99 4.71 2.17
C TRP A 30 -7.66 3.34 1.99
N VAL A 31 -8.98 3.32 1.73
CA VAL A 31 -9.70 2.08 1.46
C VAL A 31 -9.19 1.41 0.19
N VAL A 32 -9.03 2.17 -0.90
CA VAL A 32 -8.47 1.66 -2.15
C VAL A 32 -7.08 1.05 -1.92
N PHE A 33 -6.23 1.75 -1.17
CA PHE A 33 -4.88 1.28 -0.86
C PHE A 33 -4.89 0.03 0.03
N ALA A 34 -5.75 -0.02 1.04
CA ALA A 34 -5.92 -1.19 1.91
C ALA A 34 -6.40 -2.42 1.11
N VAL A 35 -7.35 -2.24 0.21
CA VAL A 35 -7.82 -3.31 -0.70
C VAL A 35 -6.69 -3.76 -1.64
N LEU A 36 -5.92 -2.82 -2.19
CA LEU A 36 -4.81 -3.14 -3.09
C LEU A 36 -3.71 -3.92 -2.36
N ILE A 37 -3.27 -3.46 -1.19
CA ILE A 37 -2.31 -4.18 -0.35
C ILE A 37 -2.86 -5.55 0.06
N GLY A 38 -4.11 -5.60 0.50
CA GLY A 38 -4.79 -6.85 0.87
C GLY A 38 -4.80 -7.84 -0.29
N PHE A 39 -5.12 -7.38 -1.49
CA PHE A 39 -5.09 -8.19 -2.71
C PHE A 39 -3.67 -8.66 -3.01
N VAL A 40 -2.67 -7.78 -2.96
CA VAL A 40 -1.27 -8.15 -3.20
C VAL A 40 -0.81 -9.22 -2.20
N LEU A 41 -1.15 -9.08 -0.92
CA LEU A 41 -0.81 -10.04 0.12
C LEU A 41 -1.51 -11.40 -0.07
N HIS A 42 -2.79 -11.42 -0.44
CA HIS A 42 -3.56 -12.67 -0.49
C HIS A 42 -3.52 -13.38 -1.84
N LYS A 43 -3.30 -12.64 -2.94
CA LYS A 43 -3.41 -13.17 -4.31
C LYS A 43 -2.08 -13.26 -5.05
N THR A 44 -0.98 -12.73 -4.51
CA THR A 44 0.32 -12.78 -5.18
C THR A 44 1.31 -13.70 -4.47
N ARG A 45 2.30 -14.18 -5.23
CA ARG A 45 3.42 -14.99 -4.70
C ARG A 45 4.19 -14.30 -3.58
N TYR A 46 4.31 -12.96 -3.65
CA TYR A 46 5.08 -12.18 -2.67
C TYR A 46 4.42 -12.22 -1.30
N GLY A 47 3.09 -12.13 -1.26
CA GLY A 47 2.34 -12.26 -0.01
C GLY A 47 2.41 -13.66 0.58
N ASN A 48 2.32 -14.71 -0.26
CA ASN A 48 2.50 -16.09 0.23
C ASN A 48 3.90 -16.31 0.84
N TRP A 49 4.94 -15.79 0.18
CA TRP A 49 6.29 -15.83 0.72
C TRP A 49 6.44 -15.03 2.02
N LEU A 50 5.79 -13.87 2.13
CA LEU A 50 5.78 -13.07 3.35
C LEU A 50 5.16 -13.83 4.53
N PHE A 51 3.99 -14.44 4.31
CA PHE A 51 3.31 -15.23 5.34
C PHE A 51 4.12 -16.47 5.74
N ALA A 52 4.74 -17.17 4.78
CA ALA A 52 5.58 -18.34 5.06
C ALA A 52 6.81 -17.99 5.93
N MET A 53 7.46 -16.84 5.68
CA MET A 53 8.59 -16.38 6.49
C MET A 53 8.22 -15.96 7.92
N GLY A 54 6.95 -15.59 8.15
CA GLY A 54 6.47 -15.18 9.47
C GLY A 54 6.41 -16.32 10.49
N GLY A 55 6.26 -17.57 10.05
CA GLY A 55 6.27 -18.75 10.91
C GLY A 55 7.69 -19.20 11.27
N ASP A 56 8.45 -19.68 10.27
CA ASP A 56 9.85 -20.06 10.44
C ASP A 56 10.68 -19.70 9.20
N ARG A 57 11.67 -18.82 9.39
CA ARG A 57 12.59 -18.37 8.35
C ARG A 57 13.46 -19.51 7.81
N VAL A 58 13.85 -20.48 8.65
CA VAL A 58 14.70 -21.60 8.23
C VAL A 58 13.91 -22.54 7.31
N SER A 59 12.68 -22.89 7.70
CA SER A 59 11.74 -23.64 6.85
C SER A 59 11.44 -22.93 5.53
N ALA A 60 11.16 -21.63 5.55
CA ALA A 60 10.92 -20.84 4.33
C ALA A 60 12.12 -20.87 3.36
N ARG A 61 13.35 -20.77 3.88
CA ARG A 61 14.57 -20.87 3.06
C ARG A 61 14.74 -22.27 2.46
N ASN A 62 14.46 -23.31 3.23
CA ASN A 62 14.52 -24.70 2.76
C ASN A 62 13.45 -24.99 1.69
N ALA A 63 12.31 -24.28 1.71
CA ALA A 63 11.28 -24.31 0.68
C ALA A 63 11.63 -23.51 -0.60
N GLY A 64 12.84 -22.95 -0.69
CA GLY A 64 13.31 -22.21 -1.87
C GLY A 64 12.84 -20.75 -1.95
N ILE A 65 12.27 -20.20 -0.87
CA ILE A 65 11.87 -18.79 -0.82
C ILE A 65 13.12 -17.91 -0.72
N PRO A 66 13.28 -16.84 -1.51
CA PRO A 66 14.44 -15.95 -1.46
C PRO A 66 14.41 -15.03 -0.22
N THR A 67 14.57 -15.61 0.98
CA THR A 67 14.41 -14.95 2.28
C THR A 67 15.25 -13.69 2.45
N ASN A 68 16.47 -13.67 1.90
CA ASN A 68 17.36 -12.49 1.98
C ASN A 68 16.79 -11.30 1.19
N ARG A 69 16.29 -11.55 -0.03
CA ARG A 69 15.70 -10.49 -0.87
C ARG A 69 14.42 -9.95 -0.25
N MET A 70 13.59 -10.85 0.31
CA MET A 70 12.35 -10.45 0.95
C MET A 70 12.62 -9.67 2.24
N THR A 71 13.64 -10.03 3.02
CA THR A 71 14.04 -9.25 4.20
C THR A 71 14.47 -7.83 3.82
N ILE A 72 15.31 -7.68 2.79
CA ILE A 72 15.71 -6.35 2.29
C ILE A 72 14.47 -5.56 1.82
N ALA A 73 13.60 -6.19 1.04
CA ALA A 73 12.39 -5.55 0.53
C ALA A 73 11.35 -5.17 1.61
N LEU A 74 11.41 -5.76 2.81
CA LEU A 74 10.47 -5.44 3.89
C LEU A 74 10.99 -4.40 4.89
N PHE A 75 12.31 -4.31 5.04
CA PHE A 75 12.94 -3.43 6.02
C PHE A 75 13.58 -2.18 5.41
N VAL A 76 13.93 -2.22 4.12
CA VAL A 76 14.64 -1.13 3.43
C VAL A 76 13.73 -0.35 2.48
N LEU A 77 12.74 -1.03 1.88
CA LEU A 77 11.72 -0.39 1.05
C LEU A 77 10.58 0.14 1.92
#